data_AF-A0A964H8U8-F1
#
_entry.id   AF-A0A964H8U8-F1
#
_cell.length_a   1.000
_cell.length_b   1.000
_cell.length_c   1.000
_cell.angle_alpha   90.00
_cell.angle_beta   90.00
_cell.angle_gamma   90.00
#
_symmetry.space_group_name_H-M   'P 1'
#
loop_
_entity.id
_entity.type
_entity.pdbx_description
1 polymer ?
#
loop_
_entity_poly.entity_id
_entity_poly.type
_entity_poly.pdbx_seq_one_letter_code
_entity_poly.pdbx_strand_id
1 'polypeptide(L)'
;MRQTVLILAAAALCAGAALPQAMPCAAPPFMANSINPNLMISLDNSGSMGGAAYTKRSWRPNSSSPYGDTLWQPASGHPRYYGYFNSDSSYNYASSKFTAAAGGTWPGWLLNWATMSRTDVLRKVLIGGKYSSNILGAECATTWSKYYIKTSTANYNRFNISASGGATQLTVTKTGTPPINATLSSAKVAIEAPTPFRGVLHQLSDKDFDGTWDDNAPRFGLWCYNNNEGGHVESYINDPTLTDLVNAIQNISPDGWTPLAENHFELLHYFAQSGRHYFNSDFTPQVGGVHDPFYDKVRTVMLPCIKTFVLLLTDGEPTEDKNIPGYSGAGSCTHIAGTSALSTYYN
;
A
#
# COMPACT_ATOMS: atom_id res chain seq x y z
N MET A 1 -18.61 85.35 9.31
CA MET A 1 -17.45 84.61 9.84
C MET A 1 -17.81 83.97 11.17
N ARG A 2 -18.00 82.66 11.22
CA ARG A 2 -17.27 81.71 12.07
C ARG A 2 -17.91 80.33 11.92
N GLN A 3 -17.04 79.33 11.81
CA GLN A 3 -17.27 78.05 11.19
C GLN A 3 -18.01 77.05 12.07
N THR A 4 -18.78 76.22 11.38
CA THR A 4 -19.43 74.96 11.73
C THR A 4 -18.46 73.93 12.32
N VAL A 5 -18.87 73.18 13.34
CA VAL A 5 -18.37 71.82 13.60
C VAL A 5 -19.57 70.95 14.01
N LEU A 6 -19.99 70.08 13.09
CA LEU A 6 -20.93 68.98 13.33
C LEU A 6 -20.09 67.77 13.76
N ILE A 7 -20.34 67.22 14.95
CA ILE A 7 -19.71 65.98 15.41
C ILE A 7 -20.55 64.80 14.91
N LEU A 8 -20.08 64.12 13.86
CA LEU A 8 -20.62 62.82 13.45
C LEU A 8 -20.01 61.74 14.35
N ALA A 9 -20.83 61.11 15.20
CA ALA A 9 -20.45 59.88 15.90
C ALA A 9 -20.67 58.69 14.96
N ALA A 10 -19.60 58.24 14.30
CA ALA A 10 -19.60 56.99 13.54
C ALA A 10 -19.48 55.82 14.52
N ALA A 11 -20.57 55.09 14.74
CA ALA A 11 -20.53 53.80 15.41
C ALA A 11 -19.92 52.77 14.44
N ALA A 12 -18.63 52.48 14.61
CA ALA A 12 -17.99 51.37 13.91
C ALA A 12 -18.53 50.06 14.48
N LEU A 13 -19.46 49.41 13.77
CA LEU A 13 -19.66 47.97 13.90
C LEU A 13 -18.39 47.28 13.36
N CYS A 14 -17.40 47.09 14.22
CA CYS A 14 -16.40 46.06 13.97
C CYS A 14 -17.13 44.72 14.17
N ALA A 15 -17.50 44.07 13.06
CA ALA A 15 -17.74 42.65 13.04
C ALA A 15 -16.48 41.98 13.59
N GLY A 16 -16.53 41.55 14.85
CA GLY A 16 -15.51 40.65 15.37
C GLY A 16 -15.55 39.40 14.50
N ALA A 17 -14.48 39.14 13.75
CA ALA A 17 -14.27 37.82 13.20
C ALA A 17 -14.30 36.87 14.41
N ALA A 18 -15.33 36.01 14.48
CA ALA A 18 -15.31 34.91 15.41
C ALA A 18 -14.07 34.09 15.05
N LEU A 19 -13.03 34.17 15.89
CA LEU A 19 -11.95 33.19 15.82
C LEU A 19 -12.61 31.82 15.91
N PRO A 20 -12.34 30.87 15.00
CA PRO A 20 -12.89 29.53 15.12
C PRO A 20 -12.52 29.04 16.51
N GLN A 21 -13.56 28.78 17.32
CA GLN A 21 -13.39 28.38 18.70
C GLN A 21 -12.58 27.09 18.68
N ALA A 22 -11.30 27.18 19.05
CA ALA A 22 -10.43 26.02 19.14
C ALA A 22 -11.05 25.07 20.16
N MET A 23 -11.73 24.03 19.71
CA MET A 23 -12.18 22.98 20.61
C MET A 23 -10.92 22.37 21.21
N PRO A 24 -10.73 22.43 22.55
CA PRO A 24 -9.56 21.83 23.17
C PRO A 24 -9.57 20.33 22.83
N CYS A 25 -8.42 19.78 22.44
CA CYS A 25 -8.28 18.37 22.07
C CYS A 25 -8.56 17.37 23.22
N ALA A 26 -8.95 17.90 24.38
CA ALA A 26 -9.45 17.18 25.54
C ALA A 26 -10.90 17.64 25.85
N ALA A 27 -11.85 17.25 25.01
CA ALA A 27 -13.28 17.38 25.33
C ALA A 27 -13.79 16.07 25.97
N PRO A 28 -14.72 16.13 26.94
CA PRO A 28 -15.31 14.92 27.52
C PRO A 28 -16.00 14.05 26.45
N PRO A 29 -15.92 12.71 26.53
CA PRO A 29 -16.37 11.80 25.46
C PRO A 29 -17.87 11.88 25.12
N PHE A 30 -18.68 12.51 25.97
CA PHE A 30 -20.12 12.73 25.75
C PHE A 30 -20.45 14.02 24.96
N MET A 31 -19.47 14.90 24.71
CA MET A 31 -19.61 16.09 23.86
C MET A 31 -18.90 15.94 22.51
N ALA A 32 -18.28 14.79 22.23
CA ALA A 32 -17.51 14.58 21.03
C ALA A 32 -18.42 14.27 19.84
N ASN A 33 -18.55 15.23 18.93
CA ASN A 33 -18.78 14.87 17.53
C ASN A 33 -17.61 13.95 17.14
N SER A 34 -17.90 12.66 16.93
CA SER A 34 -16.91 11.69 16.48
C SER A 34 -16.41 12.11 15.10
N ILE A 35 -15.25 12.76 15.06
CA ILE A 35 -14.57 13.06 13.81
C ILE A 35 -13.83 11.78 13.38
N ASN A 36 -14.12 11.29 12.19
CA ASN A 36 -13.44 10.12 11.64
C ASN A 36 -11.93 10.39 11.53
N PRO A 37 -11.07 9.43 11.91
CA PRO A 37 -9.63 9.63 11.90
C PRO A 37 -9.09 9.75 10.48
N ASN A 38 -7.96 10.45 10.33
CA ASN A 38 -7.16 10.45 9.13
C ASN A 38 -6.31 9.17 9.06
N LEU A 39 -6.26 8.52 7.90
CA LEU A 39 -5.40 7.37 7.64
C LEU A 39 -4.65 7.59 6.33
N MET A 40 -3.35 7.88 6.42
CA MET A 40 -2.47 7.97 5.26
C MET A 40 -1.79 6.63 5.04
N ILE A 41 -1.98 6.04 3.86
CA ILE A 41 -1.25 4.85 3.43
C ILE A 41 0.00 5.32 2.70
N SER A 42 1.19 5.05 3.25
CA SER A 42 2.46 5.27 2.56
C SER A 42 2.92 3.94 1.97
N LEU A 43 2.76 3.82 0.66
CA LEU A 43 2.91 2.58 -0.08
C LEU A 43 4.21 2.54 -0.87
N ASP A 44 5.05 1.56 -0.54
CA ASP A 44 6.27 1.23 -1.26
C ASP A 44 5.95 0.62 -2.64
N ASN A 45 6.46 1.26 -3.68
CA ASN A 45 6.32 0.89 -5.08
C ASN A 45 7.65 0.41 -5.69
N SER A 46 8.59 -0.03 -4.85
CA SER A 46 9.92 -0.43 -5.29
C SER A 46 9.96 -1.74 -6.09
N GLY A 47 11.01 -1.90 -6.90
CA GLY A 47 11.29 -3.13 -7.65
C GLY A 47 11.33 -4.38 -6.77
N SER A 48 11.80 -4.26 -5.53
CA SER A 48 11.90 -5.37 -4.58
C SER A 48 10.53 -5.84 -4.09
N MET A 49 9.52 -4.95 -4.03
CA MET A 49 8.12 -5.34 -3.81
C MET A 49 7.58 -6.25 -4.93
N GLY A 50 8.11 -6.11 -6.14
CA GLY A 50 7.85 -6.99 -7.28
C GLY A 50 8.59 -8.33 -7.21
N GLY A 51 9.30 -8.62 -6.12
CA GLY A 51 9.96 -9.89 -5.80
C GLY A 51 9.03 -10.94 -5.19
N ALA A 52 9.50 -12.18 -5.13
CA ALA A 52 8.74 -13.28 -4.58
C ALA A 52 8.33 -13.02 -3.11
N ALA A 53 7.04 -13.16 -2.80
CA ALA A 53 6.52 -13.01 -1.44
C ALA A 53 7.01 -14.12 -0.51
N TYR A 54 7.18 -15.33 -1.03
CA TYR A 54 7.56 -16.51 -0.26
C TYR A 54 8.97 -16.94 -0.64
N THR A 55 9.94 -16.59 0.19
CA THR A 55 11.34 -16.98 0.03
C THR A 55 11.80 -17.82 1.22
N LYS A 56 12.61 -18.86 0.95
CA LYS A 56 13.33 -19.73 1.90
C LYS A 56 12.56 -20.24 3.14
N ARG A 57 12.27 -21.54 3.12
CA ARG A 57 12.97 -22.55 3.94
C ARG A 57 12.72 -23.89 3.24
N SER A 58 13.78 -24.62 2.89
CA SER A 58 13.66 -26.03 2.52
C SER A 58 12.78 -26.71 3.56
N TRP A 59 11.52 -27.04 3.25
CA TRP A 59 10.67 -27.81 4.16
C TRP A 59 11.09 -29.27 4.11
N ARG A 60 12.33 -29.51 4.55
CA ARG A 60 12.90 -30.78 4.98
C ARG A 60 13.96 -30.40 6.00
N PRO A 61 13.71 -30.60 7.30
CA PRO A 61 14.78 -30.49 8.28
C PRO A 61 15.86 -31.49 7.86
N ASN A 62 17.09 -31.00 7.63
CA ASN A 62 18.27 -31.78 7.27
C ASN A 62 18.40 -32.28 5.80
N SER A 63 17.95 -31.51 4.79
CA SER A 63 18.38 -31.75 3.40
C SER A 63 18.95 -30.48 2.76
N SER A 64 20.22 -30.51 2.36
CA SER A 64 20.80 -29.55 1.43
C SER A 64 20.25 -29.82 0.03
N SER A 65 19.41 -28.91 -0.46
CA SER A 65 19.07 -28.85 -1.89
C SER A 65 20.20 -28.08 -2.59
N PRO A 66 20.74 -28.57 -3.73
CA PRO A 66 21.68 -27.79 -4.55
C PRO A 66 20.99 -26.59 -5.21
N TYR A 67 19.64 -26.59 -5.23
CA TYR A 67 18.81 -25.50 -5.70
C TYR A 67 18.42 -24.56 -4.55
N GLY A 68 18.27 -23.27 -4.86
CA GLY A 68 17.95 -22.22 -3.88
C GLY A 68 16.57 -22.38 -3.24
N ASP A 69 15.52 -21.87 -3.88
CA ASP A 69 14.16 -21.87 -3.35
C ASP A 69 13.44 -23.18 -3.67
N THR A 70 13.41 -24.08 -2.70
CA THR A 70 12.95 -25.46 -2.88
C THR A 70 11.84 -25.80 -1.91
N LEU A 71 10.78 -26.40 -2.45
CA LEU A 71 9.73 -27.07 -1.70
C LEU A 71 9.75 -28.56 -2.01
N TRP A 72 9.85 -29.36 -0.96
CA TRP A 72 9.72 -30.81 -1.10
C TRP A 72 8.27 -31.21 -0.98
N GLN A 73 7.85 -32.17 -1.81
CA GLN A 73 6.53 -32.77 -1.75
C GLN A 73 6.33 -33.33 -0.34
N PRO A 74 5.38 -32.76 0.42
CA PRO A 74 5.14 -33.19 1.78
C PRO A 74 4.51 -34.58 1.79
N ALA A 75 4.87 -35.40 2.78
CA ALA A 75 4.32 -36.75 2.96
C ALA A 75 2.84 -36.71 3.41
N SER A 76 2.42 -35.65 4.10
CA SER A 76 1.05 -35.41 4.55
C SER A 76 0.78 -33.92 4.72
N GLY A 77 -0.36 -33.45 4.22
CA GLY A 77 -0.75 -32.04 4.27
C GLY A 77 0.08 -31.16 3.33
N HIS A 78 -0.43 -29.99 2.97
CA HIS A 78 0.29 -29.01 2.15
C HIS A 78 0.39 -27.69 2.90
N PRO A 79 1.53 -26.96 2.82
CA PRO A 79 1.60 -25.63 3.41
C PRO A 79 0.59 -24.71 2.73
N ARG A 80 -0.01 -23.81 3.52
CA ARG A 80 -0.93 -22.79 3.01
C ARG A 80 -0.17 -21.50 2.76
N TYR A 81 -0.28 -21.01 1.53
CA TYR A 81 0.31 -19.74 1.12
C TYR A 81 -0.81 -18.79 0.77
N TYR A 82 -0.74 -17.58 1.32
CA TYR A 82 -1.69 -16.53 0.98
C TYR A 82 -1.44 -16.06 -0.47
N GLY A 83 -2.48 -15.66 -1.17
CA GLY A 83 -2.37 -15.32 -2.59
C GLY A 83 -3.69 -15.49 -3.32
N TYR A 84 -3.69 -15.22 -4.62
CA TYR A 84 -4.91 -15.14 -5.43
C TYR A 84 -5.63 -16.49 -5.64
N PHE A 85 -4.90 -17.60 -5.60
CA PHE A 85 -5.48 -18.92 -5.77
C PHE A 85 -6.08 -19.41 -4.45
N ASN A 86 -7.22 -20.12 -4.52
CA ASN A 86 -7.75 -20.86 -3.38
C ASN A 86 -6.82 -22.05 -3.10
N SER A 87 -6.25 -22.10 -1.89
CA SER A 87 -5.26 -23.11 -1.50
C SER A 87 -5.80 -24.54 -1.54
N ASP A 88 -7.10 -24.72 -1.28
CA ASP A 88 -7.73 -26.04 -1.23
C ASP A 88 -8.29 -26.47 -2.60
N SER A 89 -8.14 -25.63 -3.64
CA SER A 89 -8.60 -25.90 -5.01
C SER A 89 -7.45 -26.27 -5.96
N SER A 90 -7.82 -26.90 -7.07
CA SER A 90 -6.96 -27.17 -8.21
C SER A 90 -7.41 -26.40 -9.45
N TYR A 91 -6.49 -26.11 -10.36
CA TYR A 91 -6.70 -25.22 -11.49
C TYR A 91 -6.23 -25.85 -12.79
N ASN A 92 -6.91 -25.51 -13.88
CA ASN A 92 -6.44 -25.73 -15.25
C ASN A 92 -6.12 -24.38 -15.88
N TYR A 93 -5.14 -24.38 -16.78
CA TYR A 93 -4.76 -23.20 -17.55
C TYR A 93 -5.26 -23.33 -18.98
N ALA A 94 -6.10 -22.40 -19.40
CA ALA A 94 -6.61 -22.30 -20.77
C ALA A 94 -7.03 -20.85 -21.04
N SER A 95 -7.06 -20.43 -22.31
CA SER A 95 -7.52 -19.10 -22.69
C SER A 95 -6.85 -17.96 -21.89
N SER A 96 -5.55 -18.09 -21.64
CA SER A 96 -4.72 -17.12 -20.91
C SER A 96 -5.13 -16.85 -19.46
N LYS A 97 -5.80 -17.80 -18.80
CA LYS A 97 -6.20 -17.71 -17.39
C LYS A 97 -6.20 -19.07 -16.70
N PHE A 98 -6.16 -19.03 -15.37
CA PHE A 98 -6.40 -20.15 -14.49
C PHE A 98 -7.87 -20.16 -14.06
N THR A 99 -8.54 -21.29 -14.28
CA THR A 99 -9.91 -21.53 -13.83
C THR A 99 -9.91 -22.72 -12.88
N ALA A 100 -10.62 -22.59 -11.75
CA ALA A 100 -10.75 -23.65 -10.78
C ALA A 100 -11.48 -24.85 -11.40
N ALA A 101 -10.95 -26.05 -11.19
CA ALA A 101 -11.50 -27.29 -11.71
C ALA A 101 -11.23 -28.43 -10.72
N ALA A 102 -12.24 -29.27 -10.46
CA ALA A 102 -12.05 -30.47 -9.66
C ALA A 102 -11.03 -31.40 -10.33
N GLY A 103 -9.96 -31.76 -9.64
CA GLY A 103 -8.87 -32.56 -10.20
C GLY A 103 -8.00 -31.83 -11.23
N GLY A 104 -8.01 -30.49 -11.21
CA GLY A 104 -7.15 -29.66 -12.04
C GLY A 104 -5.65 -29.97 -11.86
N THR A 105 -4.87 -29.67 -12.88
CA THR A 105 -3.44 -30.03 -12.94
C THR A 105 -2.60 -29.26 -11.91
N TRP A 106 -2.99 -28.02 -11.60
CA TRP A 106 -2.20 -27.07 -10.83
C TRP A 106 -2.82 -26.81 -9.45
N PRO A 107 -2.20 -27.26 -8.35
CA PRO A 107 -2.72 -26.98 -7.01
C PRO A 107 -2.60 -25.49 -6.65
N GLY A 108 -3.68 -24.89 -6.13
CA GLY A 108 -3.72 -23.46 -5.83
C GLY A 108 -2.73 -23.01 -4.77
N TRP A 109 -2.52 -23.83 -3.72
CA TRP A 109 -1.51 -23.54 -2.69
C TRP A 109 -0.09 -23.45 -3.29
N LEU A 110 0.21 -24.29 -4.29
CA LEU A 110 1.51 -24.31 -4.95
C LEU A 110 1.67 -23.12 -5.90
N LEU A 111 0.59 -22.73 -6.59
CA LEU A 111 0.56 -21.54 -7.42
C LEU A 111 0.76 -20.28 -6.58
N ASN A 112 0.13 -20.16 -5.40
CA ASN A 112 0.35 -19.04 -4.48
C ASN A 112 1.83 -18.95 -4.05
N TRP A 113 2.40 -20.08 -3.61
CA TRP A 113 3.82 -20.13 -3.26
C TRP A 113 4.73 -19.69 -4.40
N ALA A 114 4.46 -20.20 -5.61
CA ALA A 114 5.34 -20.00 -6.75
C ALA A 114 5.25 -18.59 -7.34
N THR A 115 4.05 -18.02 -7.42
CA THR A 115 3.77 -16.90 -8.32
C THR A 115 3.52 -15.56 -7.65
N MET A 116 3.21 -15.52 -6.35
CA MET A 116 2.85 -14.25 -5.69
C MET A 116 4.07 -13.36 -5.47
N SER A 117 3.96 -12.10 -5.91
CA SER A 117 4.88 -11.03 -5.50
C SER A 117 4.47 -10.42 -4.15
N ARG A 118 5.38 -9.68 -3.51
CA ARG A 118 5.05 -8.94 -2.26
C ARG A 118 3.94 -7.91 -2.53
N THR A 119 3.98 -7.24 -3.68
CA THR A 119 2.92 -6.34 -4.16
C THR A 119 1.58 -7.04 -4.34
N ASP A 120 1.54 -8.25 -4.91
CA ASP A 120 0.29 -9.00 -5.07
C ASP A 120 -0.34 -9.34 -3.72
N VAL A 121 0.48 -9.80 -2.77
CA VAL A 121 0.01 -10.07 -1.39
C VAL A 121 -0.51 -8.81 -0.73
N LEU A 122 0.23 -7.70 -0.84
CA LEU A 122 -0.16 -6.41 -0.29
C LEU A 122 -1.49 -5.94 -0.87
N ARG A 123 -1.63 -5.92 -2.20
CA ARG A 123 -2.88 -5.51 -2.86
C ARG A 123 -4.03 -6.42 -2.47
N LYS A 124 -3.79 -7.73 -2.35
CA LYS A 124 -4.82 -8.66 -1.87
C LYS A 124 -5.29 -8.30 -0.47
N VAL A 125 -4.37 -7.99 0.44
CA VAL A 125 -4.71 -7.59 1.81
C VAL A 125 -5.47 -6.27 1.82
N LEU A 126 -5.00 -5.23 1.13
CA LEU A 126 -5.61 -3.91 1.20
C LEU A 126 -6.94 -3.82 0.44
N ILE A 127 -6.93 -4.25 -0.83
CA ILE A 127 -8.01 -3.98 -1.78
C ILE A 127 -8.59 -5.24 -2.43
N GLY A 128 -8.07 -6.43 -2.10
CA GLY A 128 -8.50 -7.70 -2.73
C GLY A 128 -7.70 -8.11 -3.97
N GLY A 129 -6.77 -7.26 -4.42
CA GLY A 129 -5.82 -7.51 -5.50
C GLY A 129 -6.11 -6.71 -6.76
N LYS A 130 -5.28 -6.87 -7.80
CA LYS A 130 -5.43 -6.15 -9.07
C LYS A 130 -6.50 -6.82 -9.92
N TYR A 131 -7.71 -6.24 -9.91
CA TYR A 131 -8.90 -6.83 -10.51
C TYR A 131 -9.34 -6.06 -11.75
N SER A 132 -9.64 -6.76 -12.84
CA SER A 132 -10.25 -6.17 -14.04
C SER A 132 -11.07 -7.22 -14.79
N SER A 133 -12.31 -6.88 -15.15
CA SER A 133 -13.14 -7.70 -16.05
C SER A 133 -13.24 -9.17 -15.64
N ASN A 134 -13.47 -9.45 -14.35
CA ASN A 134 -13.55 -10.79 -13.74
C ASN A 134 -12.23 -11.56 -13.70
N ILE A 135 -11.11 -10.85 -13.80
CA ILE A 135 -9.77 -11.41 -13.72
C ILE A 135 -9.02 -10.76 -12.57
N LEU A 136 -8.44 -11.60 -11.72
CA LEU A 136 -7.43 -11.20 -10.76
C LEU A 136 -6.05 -11.43 -11.36
N GLY A 137 -5.33 -10.35 -11.66
CA GLY A 137 -4.03 -10.39 -12.34
C GLY A 137 -2.88 -10.23 -11.36
N ALA A 138 -1.89 -11.11 -11.46
CA ALA A 138 -0.62 -10.93 -10.76
C ALA A 138 0.35 -10.04 -11.52
N GLU A 139 1.12 -9.26 -10.77
CA GLU A 139 2.14 -8.37 -11.29
C GLU A 139 3.42 -8.48 -10.46
N CYS A 140 4.52 -8.71 -11.16
CA CYS A 140 5.86 -8.77 -10.59
C CYS A 140 6.79 -7.89 -11.43
N ALA A 141 7.93 -7.52 -10.86
CA ALA A 141 8.96 -6.75 -11.55
C ALA A 141 10.30 -7.46 -11.66
N THR A 142 10.49 -8.53 -10.89
CA THR A 142 11.71 -9.33 -10.92
C THR A 142 11.45 -10.72 -11.48
N THR A 143 12.53 -11.48 -11.68
CA THR A 143 12.46 -12.88 -12.09
C THR A 143 12.94 -13.77 -10.96
N TRP A 144 12.31 -14.94 -10.80
CA TRP A 144 12.76 -15.94 -9.82
C TRP A 144 12.49 -17.35 -10.30
N SER A 145 13.18 -18.32 -9.69
CA SER A 145 12.99 -19.74 -9.94
C SER A 145 12.70 -20.46 -8.64
N LYS A 146 11.74 -21.39 -8.67
CA LYS A 146 11.45 -22.29 -7.55
C LYS A 146 11.40 -23.74 -7.99
N TYR A 147 11.69 -24.64 -7.04
CA TYR A 147 11.81 -26.07 -7.30
C TYR A 147 10.84 -26.85 -6.44
N TYR A 148 9.92 -27.58 -7.08
CA TYR A 148 9.01 -28.50 -6.39
C TYR A 148 9.50 -29.94 -6.60
N ILE A 149 10.04 -30.54 -5.55
CA ILE A 149 10.81 -31.79 -5.62
C ILE A 149 10.06 -32.92 -4.94
N LYS A 150 10.01 -34.11 -5.56
CA LYS A 150 9.33 -35.29 -4.99
C LYS A 150 10.10 -35.90 -3.81
N THR A 151 11.05 -36.77 -4.11
CA THR A 151 11.85 -37.52 -3.13
C THR A 151 13.35 -37.40 -3.36
N SER A 152 13.76 -37.11 -4.60
CA SER A 152 15.14 -36.95 -5.05
C SER A 152 15.26 -35.69 -5.89
N THR A 153 16.43 -35.04 -5.82
CA THR A 153 16.77 -33.85 -6.62
C THR A 153 16.83 -34.12 -8.13
N ALA A 154 16.75 -35.38 -8.57
CA ALA A 154 16.60 -35.75 -9.98
C ALA A 154 15.17 -35.61 -10.52
N ASN A 155 14.17 -35.43 -9.63
CA ASN A 155 12.74 -35.52 -9.95
C ASN A 155 11.98 -34.28 -9.46
N TYR A 156 11.87 -33.25 -10.31
CA TYR A 156 11.29 -31.97 -9.90
C TYR A 156 10.55 -31.23 -11.02
N ASN A 157 9.64 -30.36 -10.60
CA ASN A 157 9.12 -29.27 -11.41
C ASN A 157 9.92 -27.99 -11.11
N ARG A 158 10.34 -27.28 -12.15
CA ARG A 158 10.94 -25.94 -12.00
C ARG A 158 9.92 -24.90 -12.43
N PHE A 159 9.60 -24.00 -11.52
CA PHE A 159 8.73 -22.85 -11.73
C PHE A 159 9.61 -21.64 -12.01
N ASN A 160 9.56 -21.09 -13.22
CA ASN A 160 10.24 -19.87 -13.60
C ASN A 160 9.22 -18.76 -13.73
N ILE A 161 9.42 -17.70 -12.94
CA ILE A 161 8.56 -16.53 -12.95
C ILE A 161 9.32 -15.37 -13.59
N SER A 162 8.62 -14.64 -14.44
CA SER A 162 9.14 -13.43 -15.08
C SER A 162 8.06 -12.38 -15.27
N ALA A 163 8.46 -11.12 -15.39
CA ALA A 163 7.57 -10.02 -15.77
C ALA A 163 7.51 -9.87 -17.29
N SER A 164 6.31 -9.74 -17.87
CA SER A 164 6.14 -9.36 -19.29
C SER A 164 4.78 -8.72 -19.52
N GLY A 165 4.77 -7.54 -20.15
CA GLY A 165 3.54 -6.82 -20.50
C GLY A 165 2.71 -6.40 -19.28
N GLY A 166 3.35 -6.01 -18.17
CA GLY A 166 2.66 -5.63 -16.92
C GLY A 166 1.97 -6.80 -16.21
N ALA A 167 2.38 -8.04 -16.50
CA ALA A 167 1.83 -9.23 -15.87
C ALA A 167 2.93 -10.21 -15.46
N THR A 168 2.67 -10.97 -14.40
CA THR A 168 3.47 -12.12 -14.02
C THR A 168 3.24 -13.27 -15.00
N GLN A 169 4.32 -13.83 -15.51
CA GLN A 169 4.35 -15.00 -16.39
C GLN A 169 4.93 -16.19 -15.65
N LEU A 170 4.33 -17.36 -15.84
CA LEU A 170 4.74 -18.62 -15.27
C LEU A 170 5.15 -19.60 -16.37
N THR A 171 6.37 -20.11 -16.29
CA THR A 171 6.82 -21.27 -17.06
C THR A 171 7.13 -22.41 -16.11
N VAL A 172 6.56 -23.58 -16.36
CA VAL A 172 6.83 -24.79 -15.57
C VAL A 172 7.46 -25.85 -16.45
N THR A 173 8.68 -26.27 -16.09
CA THR A 173 9.37 -27.40 -16.72
C THR A 173 9.40 -28.61 -15.80
N LYS A 174 9.69 -29.77 -16.37
CA LYS A 174 9.81 -31.04 -15.64
C LYS A 174 11.17 -31.69 -15.87
N THR A 175 11.65 -32.40 -14.85
CA THR A 175 12.85 -33.23 -14.90
C THR A 175 12.56 -34.56 -14.21
N GLY A 176 12.96 -35.67 -14.85
CA GLY A 176 12.72 -37.03 -14.36
C GLY A 176 11.23 -37.36 -14.21
N THR A 177 10.86 -37.94 -13.08
CA THR A 177 9.48 -38.23 -12.67
C THR A 177 9.02 -37.22 -11.60
N PRO A 178 8.67 -35.99 -12.00
CA PRO A 178 8.38 -34.91 -11.06
C PRO A 178 7.08 -35.15 -10.27
N PRO A 179 6.79 -34.33 -9.24
CA PRO A 179 5.50 -34.33 -8.56
C PRO A 179 4.31 -34.08 -9.50
N ILE A 180 4.44 -33.15 -10.46
CA ILE A 180 3.41 -32.80 -11.44
C ILE A 180 3.93 -33.18 -12.83
N ASN A 181 3.28 -34.14 -13.51
CA ASN A 181 3.69 -34.58 -14.85
C ASN A 181 3.13 -33.70 -15.98
N ALA A 182 3.21 -32.38 -15.82
CA ALA A 182 2.74 -31.39 -16.77
C ALA A 182 3.72 -30.22 -16.89
N THR A 183 3.56 -29.43 -17.95
CA THR A 183 4.38 -28.24 -18.23
C THR A 183 3.48 -27.05 -18.57
N LEU A 184 3.99 -25.84 -18.35
CA LEU A 184 3.41 -24.58 -18.81
C LEU A 184 4.49 -23.75 -19.50
N SER A 185 4.12 -22.98 -20.51
CA SER A 185 5.02 -22.06 -21.20
C SER A 185 4.38 -20.69 -21.25
N SER A 186 5.07 -19.69 -20.68
CA SER A 186 4.64 -18.28 -20.67
C SER A 186 3.17 -18.09 -20.29
N ALA A 187 2.73 -18.81 -19.25
CA ALA A 187 1.36 -18.76 -18.78
C ALA A 187 1.13 -17.50 -17.94
N LYS A 188 0.23 -16.62 -18.36
CA LYS A 188 -0.14 -15.43 -17.59
C LYS A 188 -0.76 -15.85 -16.26
N VAL A 189 -0.24 -15.33 -15.16
CA VAL A 189 -0.81 -15.56 -13.82
C VAL A 189 -2.02 -14.66 -13.65
N ALA A 190 -3.14 -15.12 -14.22
CA ALA A 190 -4.44 -14.47 -14.21
C ALA A 190 -5.48 -15.48 -13.75
N ILE A 191 -6.28 -15.13 -12.75
CA ILE A 191 -7.25 -16.04 -12.15
C ILE A 191 -8.65 -15.55 -12.47
N GLU A 192 -9.52 -16.46 -12.92
CA GLU A 192 -10.95 -16.17 -13.05
C GLU A 192 -11.58 -15.95 -11.67
N ALA A 193 -12.10 -14.75 -11.46
CA ALA A 193 -12.75 -14.32 -10.24
C ALA A 193 -14.07 -13.62 -10.62
N PRO A 194 -15.23 -14.28 -10.48
CA PRO A 194 -16.52 -13.70 -10.89
C PRO A 194 -16.90 -12.43 -10.13
N THR A 195 -16.34 -12.25 -8.93
CA THR A 195 -16.53 -11.08 -8.08
C THR A 195 -15.17 -10.61 -7.57
N PRO A 196 -14.97 -9.30 -7.39
CA PRO A 196 -13.76 -8.79 -6.77
C PRO A 196 -13.67 -9.28 -5.32
N PHE A 197 -12.45 -9.58 -4.88
CA PHE A 197 -12.20 -9.82 -3.46
C PHE A 197 -12.26 -8.48 -2.71
N ARG A 198 -12.67 -8.51 -1.44
CA ARG A 198 -12.69 -7.33 -0.58
C ARG A 198 -11.53 -7.39 0.41
N GLY A 199 -10.61 -6.43 0.30
CA GLY A 199 -9.51 -6.26 1.25
C GLY A 199 -9.91 -5.50 2.52
N VAL A 200 -8.94 -5.24 3.38
CA VAL A 200 -9.11 -4.52 4.66
C VAL A 200 -9.67 -3.12 4.46
N LEU A 201 -9.32 -2.43 3.37
CA LEU A 201 -9.85 -1.11 3.05
C LEU A 201 -11.38 -1.15 3.03
N HIS A 202 -11.93 -2.02 2.18
CA HIS A 202 -13.37 -2.26 2.05
C HIS A 202 -14.04 -2.66 3.37
N GLN A 203 -13.40 -3.51 4.18
CA GLN A 203 -13.95 -3.95 5.46
C GLN A 203 -14.05 -2.81 6.49
N LEU A 204 -13.16 -1.82 6.40
CA LEU A 204 -13.18 -0.66 7.28
C LEU A 204 -14.13 0.43 6.79
N SER A 205 -14.42 0.47 5.50
CA SER A 205 -14.91 1.67 4.84
C SER A 205 -16.18 1.54 4.02
N ASP A 206 -16.65 0.34 3.74
CA ASP A 206 -17.84 0.04 2.92
C ASP A 206 -18.52 -1.20 3.51
N LYS A 207 -19.18 -1.07 4.67
CA LYS A 207 -19.73 -2.23 5.39
C LYS A 207 -21.07 -2.68 4.82
N ASP A 208 -21.77 -1.81 4.11
CA ASP A 208 -23.08 -2.08 3.50
C ASP A 208 -23.00 -2.49 2.03
N PHE A 209 -21.80 -2.52 1.44
CA PHE A 209 -21.50 -3.06 0.11
C PHE A 209 -22.08 -2.23 -1.05
N ASP A 210 -22.23 -0.92 -0.87
CA ASP A 210 -22.75 -0.01 -1.89
C ASP A 210 -21.66 0.59 -2.79
N GLY A 211 -20.39 0.37 -2.45
CA GLY A 211 -19.23 0.85 -3.21
C GLY A 211 -18.87 2.32 -2.94
N THR A 212 -19.43 2.92 -1.89
CA THR A 212 -19.14 4.26 -1.42
C THR A 212 -18.53 4.23 -0.01
N TRP A 213 -18.13 5.40 0.49
CA TRP A 213 -17.59 5.50 1.84
C TRP A 213 -18.73 5.49 2.87
N ASP A 214 -18.67 4.58 3.84
CA ASP A 214 -19.53 4.64 5.03
C ASP A 214 -19.32 5.97 5.78
N ASP A 215 -20.38 6.48 6.43
CA ASP A 215 -20.30 7.69 7.27
C ASP A 215 -19.25 7.60 8.40
N ASN A 216 -18.88 6.38 8.82
CA ASN A 216 -17.86 6.13 9.85
C ASN A 216 -16.50 5.69 9.28
N ALA A 217 -16.32 5.72 7.97
CA ALA A 217 -15.07 5.38 7.32
C ALA A 217 -13.96 6.37 7.71
N PRO A 218 -12.71 5.90 7.94
CA PRO A 218 -11.57 6.78 8.05
C PRO A 218 -11.41 7.67 6.81
N ARG A 219 -10.81 8.84 7.01
CA ARG A 219 -10.46 9.76 5.94
C ARG A 219 -9.15 9.30 5.32
N PHE A 220 -9.26 8.58 4.21
CA PHE A 220 -8.09 7.97 3.58
C PHE A 220 -7.31 8.98 2.73
N GLY A 221 -5.99 8.78 2.70
CA GLY A 221 -5.07 9.35 1.72
C GLY A 221 -4.07 8.29 1.26
N LEU A 222 -3.41 8.56 0.13
CA LEU A 222 -2.39 7.70 -0.44
C LEU A 222 -1.13 8.51 -0.72
N TRP A 223 -0.02 7.96 -0.28
CA TRP A 223 1.31 8.49 -0.44
C TRP A 223 2.21 7.42 -1.05
N CYS A 224 3.01 7.79 -2.04
CA CYS A 224 3.87 6.88 -2.78
C CYS A 224 5.32 7.32 -2.68
N TYR A 225 6.24 6.37 -2.81
CA TYR A 225 7.66 6.65 -2.79
C TYR A 225 8.05 7.26 -4.14
N ASN A 226 8.98 8.20 -4.10
CA ASN A 226 9.62 8.69 -5.32
C ASN A 226 10.72 7.72 -5.75
N ASN A 227 11.12 7.82 -7.01
CA ASN A 227 12.16 6.97 -7.57
C ASN A 227 13.57 7.30 -7.02
N ASN A 228 13.77 8.47 -6.43
CA ASN A 228 15.10 8.90 -5.99
C ASN A 228 15.05 9.39 -4.55
N GLU A 229 14.27 10.44 -4.27
CA GLU A 229 14.28 11.06 -2.95
C GLU A 229 12.88 11.39 -2.47
N GLY A 230 12.63 11.19 -1.18
CA GLY A 230 11.34 11.52 -0.59
C GLY A 230 10.18 10.66 -1.10
N GLY A 231 9.00 11.25 -1.09
CA GLY A 231 7.79 10.65 -1.63
C GLY A 231 6.77 11.74 -1.97
N HIS A 232 5.65 11.34 -2.56
CA HIS A 232 4.63 12.27 -3.02
C HIS A 232 3.22 11.81 -2.63
N VAL A 233 2.31 12.77 -2.58
CA VAL A 233 0.89 12.52 -2.44
C VAL A 233 0.32 12.02 -3.76
N GLU A 234 -0.17 10.79 -3.76
CA GLU A 234 -0.97 10.23 -4.86
C GLU A 234 -2.44 10.59 -4.68
N SER A 235 -2.91 10.66 -3.44
CA SER A 235 -4.25 11.15 -3.10
C SER A 235 -4.23 11.85 -1.76
N TYR A 236 -4.62 13.12 -1.75
CA TYR A 236 -4.74 13.89 -0.52
C TYR A 236 -5.80 13.27 0.40
N ILE A 237 -5.60 13.44 1.70
CA ILE A 237 -6.55 12.94 2.69
C ILE A 237 -7.94 13.50 2.42
N ASN A 238 -8.94 12.61 2.46
CA ASN A 238 -10.35 12.95 2.29
C ASN A 238 -10.74 13.49 0.90
N ASP A 239 -9.90 13.30 -0.13
CA ASP A 239 -10.27 13.56 -1.52
C ASP A 239 -10.79 12.34 -2.29
N PRO A 240 -10.11 11.17 -2.26
CA PRO A 240 -10.46 10.13 -3.21
C PRO A 240 -11.82 9.52 -2.87
N THR A 241 -12.59 9.16 -3.89
CA THR A 241 -13.67 8.19 -3.69
C THR A 241 -13.09 6.81 -3.37
N LEU A 242 -13.89 5.89 -2.83
CA LEU A 242 -13.43 4.52 -2.59
C LEU A 242 -12.90 3.88 -3.88
N THR A 243 -13.61 4.10 -4.99
CA THR A 243 -13.21 3.62 -6.32
C THR A 243 -11.89 4.23 -6.77
N ASP A 244 -11.69 5.54 -6.60
CA ASP A 244 -10.43 6.20 -6.99
C ASP A 244 -9.25 5.70 -6.18
N LEU A 245 -9.42 5.53 -4.86
CA LEU A 245 -8.35 5.02 -4.00
C LEU A 245 -7.99 3.56 -4.34
N VAL A 246 -8.99 2.71 -4.56
CA VAL A 246 -8.77 1.32 -4.99
C VAL A 246 -8.03 1.29 -6.33
N ASN A 247 -8.44 2.15 -7.28
CA ASN A 247 -7.79 2.27 -8.58
C ASN A 247 -6.35 2.77 -8.46
N ALA A 248 -6.08 3.74 -7.59
CA ALA A 248 -4.71 4.21 -7.35
C ALA A 248 -3.83 3.08 -6.80
N ILE A 249 -4.28 2.38 -5.74
CA ILE A 249 -3.52 1.28 -5.13
C ILE A 249 -3.26 0.13 -6.11
N GLN A 250 -4.24 -0.28 -6.91
CA GLN A 250 -4.06 -1.41 -7.83
C GLN A 250 -3.12 -1.09 -9.00
N ASN A 251 -2.98 0.19 -9.36
CA ASN A 251 -2.23 0.63 -10.53
C ASN A 251 -0.79 1.02 -10.21
N ILE A 252 -0.40 1.10 -8.94
CA ILE A 252 0.98 1.37 -8.52
C ILE A 252 1.89 0.20 -8.91
N SER A 253 2.71 0.38 -9.94
CA SER A 253 3.68 -0.62 -10.39
C SER A 253 4.84 -0.77 -9.39
N PRO A 254 5.38 -1.98 -9.19
CA PRO A 254 6.56 -2.18 -8.35
C PRO A 254 7.85 -1.99 -9.15
N ASP A 255 8.17 -0.77 -9.56
CA ASP A 255 9.32 -0.47 -10.43
C ASP A 255 10.25 0.66 -9.91
N GLY A 256 9.93 1.25 -8.76
CA GLY A 256 10.70 2.33 -8.15
C GLY A 256 11.84 1.86 -7.23
N TRP A 257 12.27 2.80 -6.38
CA TRP A 257 13.24 2.60 -5.29
C TRP A 257 12.58 2.91 -3.94
N THR A 258 13.30 2.67 -2.84
CA THR A 258 12.76 2.70 -1.48
C THR A 258 13.44 3.75 -0.60
N PRO A 259 13.38 5.07 -0.91
CA PRO A 259 13.98 6.13 -0.08
C PRO A 259 13.18 6.31 1.22
N LEU A 260 13.24 5.31 2.10
CA LEU A 260 12.34 5.09 3.23
C LEU A 260 12.36 6.22 4.25
N ALA A 261 13.55 6.62 4.67
CA ALA A 261 13.71 7.68 5.66
C ALA A 261 13.32 9.04 5.06
N GLU A 262 13.74 9.30 3.83
CA GLU A 262 13.42 10.52 3.11
C GLU A 262 11.92 10.65 2.81
N ASN A 263 11.29 9.56 2.39
CA ASN A 263 9.85 9.45 2.16
C ASN A 263 9.08 9.78 3.43
N HIS A 264 9.46 9.18 4.56
CA HIS A 264 8.81 9.46 5.82
C HIS A 264 9.02 10.92 6.24
N PHE A 265 10.21 11.47 6.00
CA PHE A 265 10.54 12.86 6.27
C PHE A 265 9.68 13.84 5.46
N GLU A 266 9.53 13.63 4.15
CA GLU A 266 8.68 14.48 3.30
C GLU A 266 7.20 14.36 3.67
N LEU A 267 6.76 13.17 4.06
CA LEU A 267 5.40 12.95 4.57
C LEU A 267 5.13 13.74 5.86
N LEU A 268 6.13 13.92 6.73
CA LEU A 268 6.00 14.81 7.89
C LEU A 268 5.88 16.28 7.48
N HIS A 269 6.56 16.71 6.40
CA HIS A 269 6.39 18.05 5.85
C HIS A 269 4.97 18.28 5.33
N TYR A 270 4.36 17.28 4.70
CA TYR A 270 2.95 17.31 4.31
C TYR A 270 2.04 17.51 5.51
N PHE A 271 2.20 16.74 6.59
CA PHE A 271 1.36 16.91 7.79
C PHE A 271 1.58 18.22 8.51
N ALA A 272 2.82 18.73 8.54
CA ALA A 272 3.14 20.03 9.10
C ALA A 272 2.68 21.20 8.21
N GLN A 273 2.26 20.93 6.97
CA GLN A 273 2.01 21.93 5.94
C GLN A 273 3.20 22.89 5.75
N SER A 274 4.42 22.37 5.93
CA SER A 274 5.66 23.10 5.68
C SER A 274 6.02 23.08 4.19
N GLY A 275 7.01 23.88 3.81
CA GLY A 275 7.56 23.80 2.44
C GLY A 275 8.11 22.40 2.15
N ARG A 276 7.87 21.90 0.94
CA ARG A 276 8.40 20.63 0.43
C ARG A 276 9.92 20.62 0.50
N HIS A 277 10.53 19.49 0.85
CA HIS A 277 11.98 19.39 0.97
C HIS A 277 12.64 18.94 -0.33
N TYR A 278 12.13 17.88 -0.96
CA TYR A 278 12.78 17.24 -2.10
C TYR A 278 12.27 17.81 -3.44
N PHE A 279 11.01 17.59 -3.79
CA PHE A 279 10.46 18.03 -5.07
C PHE A 279 9.24 18.93 -4.91
N ASN A 280 9.13 19.90 -5.82
CA ASN A 280 7.97 20.79 -5.86
C ASN A 280 6.66 20.07 -6.21
N SER A 281 6.74 18.88 -6.80
CA SER A 281 5.60 18.03 -7.15
C SER A 281 5.13 17.12 -6.01
N ASP A 282 5.88 17.01 -4.91
CA ASP A 282 5.58 16.01 -3.86
C ASP A 282 4.23 16.23 -3.20
N PHE A 283 3.88 17.48 -2.92
CA PHE A 283 2.54 17.91 -2.52
C PHE A 283 2.41 19.41 -2.73
N THR A 284 1.25 20.01 -2.46
CA THR A 284 1.05 21.47 -2.48
C THR A 284 0.60 21.92 -1.09
N PRO A 285 1.47 22.59 -0.31
CA PRO A 285 1.09 23.13 0.99
C PRO A 285 -0.04 24.15 0.84
N GLN A 286 -1.07 24.02 1.65
CA GLN A 286 -2.22 24.91 1.64
C GLN A 286 -2.83 24.99 3.04
N VAL A 287 -2.12 25.63 3.96
CA VAL A 287 -2.56 25.79 5.36
C VAL A 287 -4.02 26.27 5.43
N GLY A 288 -4.89 25.49 6.07
CA GLY A 288 -6.30 25.84 6.18
C GLY A 288 -7.14 25.66 4.91
N GLY A 289 -6.59 25.04 3.87
CA GLY A 289 -7.27 24.79 2.60
C GLY A 289 -7.42 23.30 2.27
N VAL A 290 -7.88 23.00 1.06
CA VAL A 290 -8.29 21.64 0.67
C VAL A 290 -7.15 20.62 0.68
N HIS A 291 -5.89 21.03 0.55
CA HIS A 291 -4.76 20.09 0.66
C HIS A 291 -4.22 19.91 2.08
N ASP A 292 -4.72 20.66 3.05
CA ASP A 292 -4.37 20.49 4.46
C ASP A 292 -5.03 19.22 5.02
N PRO A 293 -4.27 18.26 5.57
CA PRO A 293 -4.82 17.01 6.09
C PRO A 293 -5.83 17.23 7.23
N PHE A 294 -5.75 18.36 7.91
CA PHE A 294 -6.65 18.73 9.00
C PHE A 294 -7.88 19.53 8.53
N TYR A 295 -7.98 19.86 7.23
CA TYR A 295 -9.14 20.56 6.69
C TYR A 295 -10.27 19.60 6.32
N ASP A 296 -11.48 19.85 6.84
CA ASP A 296 -12.70 19.15 6.44
C ASP A 296 -13.30 19.81 5.21
N LYS A 297 -13.34 19.07 4.10
CA LYS A 297 -13.81 19.56 2.79
C LYS A 297 -15.33 19.71 2.71
N VAL A 298 -16.06 18.95 3.51
CA VAL A 298 -17.53 18.98 3.56
C VAL A 298 -17.99 20.14 4.43
N ARG A 299 -17.40 20.25 5.62
CA ARG A 299 -17.75 21.29 6.60
C ARG A 299 -17.02 22.61 6.33
N THR A 300 -15.99 22.60 5.48
CA THR A 300 -15.14 23.75 5.13
C THR A 300 -14.43 24.38 6.33
N VAL A 301 -14.01 23.56 7.31
CA VAL A 301 -13.40 24.01 8.57
C VAL A 301 -12.16 23.18 8.93
N MET A 302 -11.28 23.77 9.74
CA MET A 302 -10.13 23.06 10.31
C MET A 302 -10.52 22.18 11.50
N LEU A 303 -9.98 20.97 11.53
CA LEU A 303 -10.17 19.96 12.57
C LEU A 303 -8.83 19.63 13.26
N PRO A 304 -8.29 20.54 14.10
CA PRO A 304 -6.93 20.42 14.65
C PRO A 304 -6.70 19.23 15.59
N CYS A 305 -7.77 18.59 16.08
CA CYS A 305 -7.70 17.49 17.05
C CYS A 305 -8.09 16.13 16.44
N ILE A 306 -8.17 16.01 15.11
CA ILE A 306 -8.41 14.74 14.45
C ILE A 306 -7.23 13.78 14.72
N LYS A 307 -7.55 12.53 15.03
CA LYS A 307 -6.52 11.49 15.16
C LYS A 307 -6.00 11.15 13.76
N THR A 308 -4.68 11.12 13.62
CA THR A 308 -4.01 10.84 12.34
C THR A 308 -3.09 9.65 12.48
N PHE A 309 -3.21 8.69 11.58
CA PHE A 309 -2.37 7.50 11.50
C PHE A 309 -1.67 7.45 10.14
N VAL A 310 -0.41 7.04 10.15
CA VAL A 310 0.37 6.76 8.95
C VAL A 310 0.66 5.27 8.95
N LEU A 311 0.20 4.57 7.91
CA LEU A 311 0.48 3.17 7.69
C LEU A 311 1.60 3.05 6.66
N LEU A 312 2.81 2.75 7.13
CA LEU A 312 3.98 2.52 6.29
C LEU A 312 3.99 1.07 5.82
N LEU A 313 3.88 0.83 4.51
CA LEU A 313 3.84 -0.50 3.91
C LEU A 313 5.00 -0.67 2.93
N THR A 314 6.02 -1.41 3.35
CA THR A 314 7.28 -1.63 2.63
C THR A 314 7.79 -3.05 2.89
N ASP A 315 8.68 -3.56 2.03
CA ASP A 315 9.44 -4.78 2.31
C ASP A 315 10.58 -4.58 3.32
N GLY A 316 10.82 -3.32 3.74
CA GLY A 316 11.78 -2.98 4.78
C GLY A 316 13.23 -2.99 4.31
N GLU A 317 13.47 -2.96 2.99
CA GLU A 317 14.79 -2.92 2.38
C GLU A 317 15.04 -1.52 1.78
N PRO A 318 15.44 -0.51 2.59
CA PRO A 318 15.64 0.85 2.10
C PRO A 318 16.72 0.91 1.02
N THR A 319 16.44 1.67 -0.02
CA THR A 319 17.34 1.98 -1.15
C THR A 319 17.19 3.45 -1.51
N GLU A 320 18.23 4.14 -1.97
CA GLU A 320 18.16 5.59 -2.26
C GLU A 320 17.98 6.54 -1.06
N ASP A 321 18.06 6.06 0.18
CA ASP A 321 18.24 6.91 1.38
C ASP A 321 19.65 7.57 1.41
N LYS A 322 19.88 8.57 0.56
CA LYS A 322 21.20 9.19 0.31
C LYS A 322 21.33 10.59 0.90
N ASN A 323 20.23 11.31 1.06
CA ASN A 323 20.10 12.71 1.43
C ASN A 323 19.10 12.89 2.58
N ILE A 324 19.24 12.09 3.64
CA ILE A 324 18.45 12.23 4.88
C ILE A 324 18.88 13.52 5.62
N PRO A 325 17.98 14.49 5.84
CA PRO A 325 18.32 15.75 6.48
C PRO A 325 18.71 15.55 7.94
N GLY A 326 19.80 16.19 8.38
CA GLY A 326 20.27 16.08 9.77
C GLY A 326 21.03 14.80 10.12
N TYR A 327 21.36 13.93 9.15
CA TYR A 327 22.27 12.80 9.37
C TYR A 327 23.74 13.28 9.48
N SER A 328 24.04 14.05 10.52
CA SER A 328 25.40 14.47 10.92
C SER A 328 25.82 13.87 12.27
N GLY A 329 25.07 12.89 12.80
CA GLY A 329 25.30 12.32 14.13
C GLY A 329 24.87 13.24 15.29
N ALA A 330 24.40 14.45 15.01
CA ALA A 330 23.81 15.37 15.97
C ALA A 330 22.30 15.46 15.72
N GLY A 331 21.51 14.81 16.59
CA GLY A 331 20.06 14.64 16.44
C GLY A 331 19.23 15.91 16.58
N SER A 332 19.35 16.86 15.64
CA SER A 332 18.42 17.99 15.53
C SER A 332 17.70 18.00 14.18
N CYS A 333 16.42 17.62 14.17
CA CYS A 333 15.52 17.83 13.03
C CYS A 333 15.04 19.29 13.00
N THR A 334 15.89 20.22 12.56
CA THR A 334 15.55 21.66 12.44
C THR A 334 14.74 22.01 11.19
N HIS A 335 14.40 21.01 10.37
CA HIS A 335 13.84 21.21 9.03
C HIS A 335 12.31 21.33 8.97
N ILE A 336 11.62 20.99 10.06
CA ILE A 336 10.17 21.19 10.20
C ILE A 336 9.98 22.31 11.23
N ALA A 337 9.21 23.34 10.90
CA ALA A 337 8.94 24.44 11.82
C ALA A 337 8.11 23.94 13.03
N GLY A 338 8.53 24.27 14.26
CA GLY A 338 7.81 23.91 15.48
C GLY A 338 8.19 22.56 16.13
N THR A 339 9.26 21.90 15.68
CA THR A 339 9.70 20.58 16.19
C THR A 339 10.61 20.61 17.40
N SER A 340 10.74 21.73 18.10
CA SER A 340 11.45 21.77 19.40
C SER A 340 10.86 20.80 20.43
N ALA A 341 9.66 20.25 20.19
CA ALA A 341 9.01 19.22 20.98
C ALA A 341 9.14 17.77 20.44
N LEU A 342 9.67 17.53 19.23
CA LEU A 342 9.89 16.17 18.71
C LEU A 342 11.19 15.53 19.23
N SER A 343 12.17 16.33 19.65
CA SER A 343 13.41 15.83 20.27
C SER A 343 13.18 15.13 21.62
N THR A 344 12.04 15.37 22.26
CA THR A 344 11.63 14.75 23.52
C THR A 344 10.89 13.41 23.35
N TYR A 345 10.63 12.94 22.13
CA TYR A 345 9.90 11.69 21.90
C TYR A 345 10.80 10.45 21.72
N TYR A 346 12.12 10.66 21.57
CA TYR A 346 13.11 9.60 21.34
C TYR A 346 14.16 9.47 22.48
N ASN A 347 13.93 10.07 23.65
CA ASN A 347 14.73 9.83 24.86
C ASN A 347 13.93 9.10 25.93
#